data_AF-A0AAI9K413-F1
#
_entry.id   AF-A0AAI9K413-F1
#
_cell.length_a   1.000
_cell.length_b   1.000
_cell.length_c   1.000
_cell.angle_alpha   90.00
_cell.angle_beta   90.00
_cell.angle_gamma   90.00
#
_symmetry.space_group_name_H-M   'P 1'
#
loop_
_entity.id
_entity.type
_entity.pdbx_description
1 polymer ?
#
loop_
_entity_poly.entity_id
_entity_poly.type
_entity_poly.pdbx_seq_one_letter_code
_entity_poly.pdbx_strand_id
1 'polypeptide(L)'
;MRKNLYLSELGISRAIYAGNFVTEKKRYRMYQRYKYGFDYRDIFNIDASFAEWLYSHMRMYRENSIHDEELHTVIFEGNEFSIGEAIDWIIQKTGEYLRYKYYLDTHFDYVTRHPFKGKMLCRLNPSIREYLEDYDWSEEKEHEVEEDYIKAGRLFLEIMGYCWL
;
A
#
# COMPACT_ATOMS: atom_id res chain seq x y z
N MET A 1 4.50 6.10 18.78
CA MET A 1 4.43 5.23 17.58
C MET A 1 5.27 5.88 16.49
N ARG A 2 6.35 5.20 16.06
CA ARG A 2 7.26 5.64 14.99
C ARG A 2 6.51 5.75 13.65
N LYS A 3 7.02 6.59 12.75
CA LYS A 3 6.51 6.73 11.37
C LYS A 3 6.87 5.46 10.59
N ASN A 4 6.00 5.01 9.69
CA ASN A 4 6.34 3.93 8.76
C ASN A 4 7.28 4.52 7.70
N LEU A 5 8.51 4.00 7.62
CA LEU A 5 9.55 4.52 6.73
C LEU A 5 9.18 4.26 5.26
N TYR A 6 8.78 3.03 4.92
CA TYR A 6 8.46 2.62 3.55
C TYR A 6 7.30 3.41 2.95
N LEU A 7 6.23 3.63 3.71
CA LEU A 7 5.11 4.48 3.25
C LEU A 7 5.54 5.95 3.10
N SER A 8 6.52 6.40 3.90
CA SER A 8 7.06 7.76 3.76
C SER A 8 7.89 7.93 2.50
N GLU A 9 8.65 6.91 2.09
CA GLU A 9 9.40 6.87 0.83
C GLU A 9 8.46 6.89 -0.38
N LEU A 10 7.29 6.26 -0.26
CA LEU A 10 6.20 6.41 -1.24
C LEU A 10 5.54 7.81 -1.24
N GLY A 11 6.01 8.75 -0.43
CA GLY A 11 5.42 10.09 -0.32
C GLY A 11 4.08 10.13 0.44
N ILE A 12 3.67 9.04 1.09
CA ILE A 12 2.40 8.97 1.83
C ILE A 12 2.63 9.55 3.23
N SER A 13 1.98 10.69 3.50
CA SER A 13 2.06 11.32 4.81
C SER A 13 1.33 10.49 5.86
N ARG A 14 1.89 10.43 7.08
CA ARG A 14 1.22 9.76 8.20
C ARG A 14 -0.19 10.27 8.44
N ALA A 15 -0.46 11.55 8.20
CA ALA A 15 -1.79 12.13 8.43
C ALA A 15 -2.89 11.48 7.59
N ILE A 16 -2.54 10.88 6.44
CA ILE A 16 -3.49 10.33 5.47
C ILE A 16 -3.54 8.80 5.45
N TYR A 17 -2.84 8.10 6.36
CA TYR A 17 -2.92 6.64 6.42
C TYR A 17 -4.37 6.16 6.57
N ALA A 18 -4.65 4.94 6.11
CA ALA A 18 -5.97 4.35 6.03
C ALA A 18 -6.71 4.33 7.38
N GLY A 19 -6.01 4.43 8.50
CA GLY A 19 -6.68 4.59 9.79
C GLY A 19 -6.95 6.03 10.26
N ASN A 20 -6.32 7.03 9.69
CA ASN A 20 -6.25 8.36 10.29
C ASN A 20 -7.42 9.30 9.92
N PHE A 21 -8.37 8.88 9.07
CA PHE A 21 -9.65 9.57 8.86
C PHE A 21 -10.63 9.41 10.04
N VAL A 22 -10.39 8.43 10.92
CA VAL A 22 -11.24 8.13 12.07
C VAL A 22 -10.90 9.05 13.24
N THR A 23 -11.84 9.93 13.58
CA THR A 23 -11.71 10.94 14.64
C THR A 23 -11.97 10.41 16.05
N GLU A 24 -12.21 9.10 16.21
CA GLU A 24 -12.58 8.49 17.48
C GLU A 24 -11.51 8.58 18.56
N LYS A 25 -11.99 8.68 19.80
CA LYS A 25 -11.17 8.91 20.99
C LYS A 25 -10.12 7.82 21.14
N LYS A 26 -8.86 8.22 21.35
CA LYS A 26 -7.68 7.35 21.50
C LYS A 26 -7.87 6.19 22.51
N ARG A 27 -8.67 6.39 23.56
CA ARG A 27 -8.98 5.35 24.57
C ARG A 27 -9.80 4.19 24.00
N TYR A 28 -10.73 4.48 23.10
CA TYR A 28 -11.59 3.48 22.48
C TYR A 28 -10.79 2.54 21.58
N ARG A 29 -9.85 3.11 20.81
CA ARG A 29 -8.89 2.34 19.99
C ARG A 29 -7.98 1.44 20.81
N MET A 30 -7.51 1.93 21.96
CA MET A 30 -6.64 1.15 22.84
C MET A 30 -7.38 -0.06 23.43
N TYR A 31 -8.65 0.12 23.81
CA TYR A 31 -9.51 -0.97 24.26
C TYR A 31 -9.78 -1.99 23.14
N GLN A 32 -10.06 -1.53 21.91
CA GLN A 32 -10.28 -2.42 20.77
C GLN A 32 -9.04 -3.24 20.44
N ARG A 33 -7.84 -2.63 20.36
CA ARG A 33 -6.59 -3.37 20.14
C ARG A 33 -6.30 -4.37 21.26
N TYR A 34 -6.60 -4.03 22.51
CA TYR A 34 -6.45 -4.97 23.62
C TYR A 34 -7.41 -6.15 23.52
N LYS A 35 -8.68 -5.90 23.16
CA LYS A 35 -9.72 -6.93 23.12
C LYS A 35 -9.67 -7.79 21.86
N TYR A 36 -9.31 -7.21 20.71
CA TYR A 36 -9.46 -7.82 19.40
C TYR A 36 -8.15 -7.92 18.60
N GLY A 37 -7.06 -7.28 19.04
CA GLY A 37 -5.79 -7.20 18.30
C GLY A 37 -5.74 -6.11 17.21
N PHE A 38 -6.90 -5.68 16.70
CA PHE A 38 -7.07 -4.61 15.70
C PHE A 38 -8.09 -3.56 16.18
N ASP A 39 -8.18 -2.41 15.51
CA ASP A 39 -9.15 -1.36 15.85
C ASP A 39 -10.05 -0.96 14.68
N TYR A 40 -11.10 -0.18 14.98
CA TYR A 40 -12.15 0.21 14.02
C TYR A 40 -11.62 0.83 12.72
N ARG A 41 -10.45 1.47 12.78
CA ARG A 41 -9.75 2.01 11.60
C ARG A 41 -9.41 0.95 10.58
N ASP A 42 -9.01 -0.21 11.06
CA ASP A 42 -8.61 -1.36 10.25
C ASP A 42 -9.84 -2.03 9.61
N ILE A 43 -11.08 -1.61 9.97
CA ILE A 43 -12.36 -2.17 9.49
C ILE A 43 -12.98 -1.32 8.37
N PHE A 44 -12.83 0.00 8.41
CA PHE A 44 -13.52 0.91 7.47
C PHE A 44 -12.83 1.08 6.11
N ASN A 45 -11.54 0.74 6.02
CA ASN A 45 -10.80 0.73 4.77
C ASN A 45 -9.83 -0.46 4.78
N ILE A 46 -10.40 -1.67 4.80
CA ILE A 46 -9.64 -2.92 4.88
C ILE A 46 -8.67 -3.03 3.70
N ASP A 47 -9.09 -2.65 2.49
CA ASP A 47 -8.24 -2.76 1.30
C ASP A 47 -7.00 -1.88 1.40
N ALA A 48 -7.15 -0.60 1.77
CA ALA A 48 -6.00 0.29 1.94
C ALA A 48 -5.16 -0.09 3.17
N SER A 49 -5.80 -0.55 4.26
CA SER A 49 -5.08 -1.00 5.45
C SER A 49 -4.26 -2.26 5.18
N PHE A 50 -4.81 -3.19 4.40
CA PHE A 50 -4.12 -4.40 3.96
C PHE A 50 -2.99 -4.05 2.99
N ALA A 51 -3.21 -3.16 2.02
CA ALA A 51 -2.16 -2.70 1.12
C ALA A 51 -1.00 -2.02 1.86
N GLU A 52 -1.30 -1.13 2.81
CA GLU A 52 -0.28 -0.48 3.65
C GLU A 52 0.55 -1.51 4.42
N TRP A 53 -0.13 -2.50 4.99
CA TRP A 53 0.50 -3.59 5.73
C TRP A 53 1.39 -4.45 4.82
N LEU A 54 0.83 -4.95 3.70
CA LEU A 54 1.47 -5.86 2.77
C LEU A 54 2.73 -5.23 2.16
N TYR A 55 2.62 -3.99 1.65
CA TYR A 55 3.75 -3.26 1.10
C TYR A 55 4.89 -3.13 2.11
N SER A 56 4.57 -2.69 3.33
CA SER A 56 5.56 -2.45 4.37
C SER A 56 6.22 -3.73 4.86
N HIS A 57 5.45 -4.82 4.98
CA HIS A 57 5.96 -6.11 5.43
C HIS A 57 6.85 -6.75 4.38
N MET A 58 6.50 -6.66 3.09
CA MET A 58 7.31 -7.22 2.02
C MET A 58 8.59 -6.43 1.78
N ARG A 59 8.55 -5.09 1.85
CA ARG A 59 9.77 -4.25 1.86
C ARG A 59 10.70 -4.62 3.00
N MET A 60 10.17 -4.74 4.22
CA MET A 60 10.97 -5.15 5.38
C MET A 60 11.54 -6.55 5.22
N TYR A 61 10.76 -7.50 4.70
CA TYR A 61 11.22 -8.86 4.45
C TYR A 61 12.36 -8.84 3.44
N ARG A 62 12.20 -8.18 2.29
CA ARG A 62 13.24 -8.08 1.26
C ARG A 62 14.55 -7.47 1.75
N GLU A 63 14.48 -6.52 2.68
CA GLU A 63 15.67 -5.87 3.26
C GLU A 63 16.35 -6.70 4.37
N ASN A 64 15.63 -7.61 5.04
CA ASN A 64 16.12 -8.33 6.22
C ASN A 64 16.17 -9.86 6.06
N SER A 65 15.67 -10.39 4.95
CA SER A 65 15.65 -11.82 4.68
C SER A 65 17.08 -12.36 4.61
N ILE A 66 17.30 -13.46 5.33
CA ILE A 66 18.57 -14.23 5.33
C ILE A 66 18.42 -15.48 4.44
N HIS A 67 17.20 -15.73 3.92
CA HIS A 67 16.87 -16.92 3.15
C HIS A 67 17.38 -16.80 1.71
N ASP A 68 17.71 -17.94 1.11
CA ASP A 68 18.05 -18.02 -0.31
C ASP A 68 16.77 -17.92 -1.14
N GLU A 69 16.49 -16.72 -1.64
CA GLU A 69 15.25 -16.38 -2.33
C GLU A 69 15.19 -16.92 -3.77
N GLU A 70 16.29 -17.49 -4.28
CA GLU A 70 16.39 -18.13 -5.59
C GLU A 70 16.19 -19.65 -5.54
N LEU A 71 16.23 -20.26 -4.35
CA LEU A 71 16.17 -21.71 -4.19
C LEU A 71 14.78 -22.31 -4.46
N HIS A 72 13.73 -21.54 -4.16
CA HIS A 72 12.35 -21.98 -4.30
C HIS A 72 11.65 -21.19 -5.40
N THR A 73 10.88 -21.90 -6.23
CA THR A 73 10.04 -21.30 -7.26
C THR A 73 8.58 -21.64 -7.03
N VAL A 74 7.71 -20.74 -7.45
CA VAL A 74 6.26 -20.89 -7.45
C VAL A 74 5.71 -20.63 -8.84
N ILE A 75 4.72 -21.42 -9.25
CA ILE A 75 4.01 -21.20 -10.52
C ILE A 75 2.76 -20.40 -10.21
N PHE A 76 2.67 -19.19 -10.75
CA PHE A 76 1.54 -18.29 -10.57
C PHE A 76 1.08 -17.71 -11.90
N GLU A 77 -0.23 -17.81 -12.19
CA GLU A 77 -0.84 -17.35 -13.46
C GLU A 77 -0.08 -17.86 -14.72
N GLY A 78 0.45 -19.08 -14.65
CA GLY A 78 1.18 -19.74 -15.74
C GLY A 78 2.67 -19.36 -15.87
N ASN A 79 3.18 -18.46 -15.02
CA ASN A 79 4.58 -18.06 -15.01
C ASN A 79 5.29 -18.64 -13.78
N GLU A 80 6.56 -19.00 -13.94
CA GLU A 80 7.41 -19.43 -12.84
C GLU A 80 8.11 -18.19 -12.24
N PHE A 81 7.99 -18.04 -10.93
CA PHE A 81 8.63 -16.97 -10.16
C PHE A 81 9.54 -17.59 -9.11
N SER A 82 10.75 -17.08 -8.96
CA SER A 82 11.50 -17.24 -7.70
C SER A 82 10.77 -16.50 -6.57
N ILE A 83 11.05 -16.88 -5.32
CA ILE A 83 10.47 -16.18 -4.16
C ILE A 83 10.88 -14.70 -4.14
N GLY A 84 12.13 -14.40 -4.51
CA GLY A 84 12.62 -13.02 -4.63
C GLY A 84 11.84 -12.21 -5.68
N GLU A 85 11.64 -12.77 -6.88
CA GLU A 85 10.84 -12.11 -7.93
C GLU A 85 9.38 -11.94 -7.52
N ALA A 86 8.80 -12.92 -6.84
CA ALA A 86 7.45 -12.82 -6.32
C ALA A 86 7.31 -11.68 -5.30
N ILE A 87 8.28 -11.56 -4.38
CA ILE A 87 8.32 -10.47 -3.38
C ILE A 87 8.44 -9.11 -4.08
N ASP A 88 9.38 -8.97 -5.01
CA ASP A 88 9.61 -7.72 -5.74
C ASP A 88 8.35 -7.31 -6.52
N TRP A 89 7.67 -8.28 -7.14
CA TRP A 89 6.42 -8.06 -7.84
C TRP A 89 5.29 -7.62 -6.90
N ILE A 90 5.13 -8.27 -5.74
CA ILE A 90 4.14 -7.88 -4.72
C ILE A 90 4.41 -6.46 -4.23
N ILE A 91 5.67 -6.11 -3.95
CA ILE A 91 6.08 -4.78 -3.51
C ILE A 91 5.71 -3.74 -4.58
N GLN A 92 6.03 -4.03 -5.84
CA GLN A 92 5.74 -3.13 -6.95
C GLN A 92 4.23 -2.88 -7.07
N LYS A 93 3.43 -3.94 -7.23
CA LYS A 93 1.99 -3.83 -7.49
C LYS A 93 1.21 -3.25 -6.31
N THR A 94 1.59 -3.60 -5.09
CA THR A 94 0.99 -2.98 -3.89
C THR A 94 1.39 -1.51 -3.77
N GLY A 95 2.62 -1.15 -4.13
CA GLY A 95 3.07 0.25 -4.14
C GLY A 95 2.37 1.09 -5.20
N GLU A 96 2.14 0.54 -6.39
CA GLU A 96 1.34 1.15 -7.47
C GLU A 96 -0.10 1.41 -7.00
N TYR A 97 -0.75 0.42 -6.39
CA TYR A 97 -2.08 0.57 -5.81
C TYR A 97 -2.16 1.63 -4.71
N LEU A 98 -1.18 1.67 -3.80
CA LEU A 98 -1.14 2.68 -2.75
C LEU A 98 -0.96 4.10 -3.31
N ARG A 99 -0.09 4.26 -4.32
CA ARG A 99 0.07 5.54 -5.02
C ARG A 99 -1.22 5.93 -5.71
N TYR A 100 -1.82 5.02 -6.47
CA TYR A 100 -3.12 5.23 -7.13
C TYR A 100 -4.18 5.69 -6.12
N LYS A 101 -4.42 4.90 -5.07
CA LYS A 101 -5.46 5.16 -4.08
C LYS A 101 -5.28 6.49 -3.35
N TYR A 102 -4.05 6.81 -2.93
CA TYR A 102 -3.79 8.06 -2.21
C TYR A 102 -3.67 9.28 -3.13
N TYR A 103 -3.17 9.12 -4.36
CA TYR A 103 -2.94 10.25 -5.26
C TYR A 103 -4.16 10.58 -6.11
N LEU A 104 -5.03 9.62 -6.44
CA LEU A 104 -6.31 9.90 -7.10
C LEU A 104 -7.36 10.44 -6.16
N ASP A 105 -7.40 10.03 -4.89
CA ASP A 105 -8.18 10.76 -3.88
C ASP A 105 -7.72 12.22 -3.81
N THR A 106 -6.39 12.44 -3.90
CA THR A 106 -5.81 13.78 -3.95
C THR A 106 -6.18 14.51 -5.25
N HIS A 107 -6.24 13.83 -6.40
CA HIS A 107 -6.63 14.39 -7.71
C HIS A 107 -8.13 14.71 -7.80
N PHE A 108 -9.00 13.85 -7.27
CA PHE A 108 -10.43 14.10 -7.19
C PHE A 108 -10.71 15.33 -6.32
N ASP A 109 -10.06 15.46 -5.15
CA ASP A 109 -10.11 16.67 -4.33
C ASP A 109 -9.45 17.90 -5.00
N TYR A 110 -8.41 17.69 -5.83
CA TYR A 110 -7.70 18.70 -6.63
C TYR A 110 -8.59 19.32 -7.72
N VAL A 111 -9.41 18.49 -8.40
CA VAL A 111 -10.25 18.90 -9.53
C VAL A 111 -11.65 19.34 -9.10
N THR A 112 -12.28 18.67 -8.12
CA THR A 112 -13.73 18.85 -7.88
C THR A 112 -14.10 19.65 -6.63
N ARG A 113 -13.28 19.65 -5.55
CA ARG A 113 -13.75 20.11 -4.22
C ARG A 113 -12.96 21.26 -3.59
N HIS A 114 -11.63 21.25 -3.63
CA HIS A 114 -10.79 22.31 -3.03
C HIS A 114 -9.46 22.57 -3.80
N PRO A 115 -9.50 23.28 -4.94
CA PRO A 115 -8.34 23.47 -5.83
C PRO A 115 -7.11 24.09 -5.15
N PHE A 116 -7.33 24.97 -4.15
CA PHE A 116 -6.24 25.61 -3.41
C PHE A 116 -5.50 24.66 -2.46
N LYS A 117 -6.20 23.71 -1.81
CA LYS A 117 -5.58 22.73 -0.90
C LYS A 117 -4.74 21.74 -1.67
N GLY A 118 -5.23 21.26 -2.82
CA GLY A 118 -4.50 20.38 -3.72
C GLY A 118 -3.20 20.99 -4.25
N LYS A 119 -3.23 22.25 -4.71
CA LYS A 119 -2.03 22.99 -5.13
C LYS A 119 -1.01 23.18 -4.00
N MET A 120 -1.47 23.35 -2.76
CA MET A 120 -0.58 23.50 -1.60
C MET A 120 0.08 22.16 -1.21
N LEU A 121 -0.63 21.03 -1.29
CA LEU A 121 -0.08 19.69 -1.06
C LEU A 121 0.94 19.28 -2.13
N CYS A 122 0.68 19.56 -3.41
CA CYS A 122 1.65 19.29 -4.49
C CYS A 122 2.94 20.12 -4.33
N ARG A 123 2.84 21.36 -3.80
CA ARG A 123 4.00 22.18 -3.47
C ARG A 123 4.80 21.64 -2.28
N LEU A 124 4.14 20.96 -1.34
CA LEU A 124 4.76 20.41 -0.14
C LEU A 124 5.32 19.00 -0.35
N ASN A 125 4.90 18.30 -1.42
CA ASN A 125 5.29 16.93 -1.70
C ASN A 125 5.62 16.74 -3.19
N PRO A 126 6.91 16.87 -3.57
CA PRO A 126 7.36 16.78 -4.97
C PRO A 126 6.96 15.47 -5.66
N SER A 127 6.96 14.37 -4.92
CA SER A 127 6.63 13.02 -5.41
C SER A 127 5.18 12.91 -5.89
N ILE A 128 4.27 13.63 -5.23
CA ILE A 128 2.86 13.69 -5.65
C ILE A 128 2.73 14.50 -6.94
N ARG A 129 3.49 15.60 -7.05
CA ARG A 129 3.47 16.45 -8.24
C ARG A 129 3.99 15.71 -9.47
N GLU A 130 5.14 15.05 -9.36
CA GLU A 130 5.73 14.27 -10.46
C GLU A 130 4.78 13.17 -10.93
N TYR A 131 4.21 12.40 -10.00
CA TYR A 131 3.22 11.39 -10.36
C TYR A 131 2.02 12.00 -11.10
N LEU A 132 1.47 13.11 -10.62
CA LEU A 132 0.29 13.74 -11.24
C LEU A 132 0.59 14.44 -12.57
N GLU A 133 1.83 14.87 -12.83
CA GLU A 133 2.24 15.48 -14.11
C GLU A 133 2.35 14.42 -15.21
N ASP A 134 2.77 13.20 -14.87
CA ASP A 134 2.94 12.08 -15.80
C ASP A 134 1.71 11.15 -15.87
N TYR A 135 0.77 11.26 -14.93
CA TYR A 135 -0.37 10.34 -14.82
C TYR A 135 -1.54 10.74 -15.72
N ASP A 136 -1.72 9.97 -16.79
CA ASP A 136 -2.90 10.02 -17.66
C ASP A 136 -3.95 9.02 -17.17
N TRP A 137 -5.02 9.52 -16.53
CA TRP A 137 -6.09 8.69 -15.96
C TRP A 137 -6.94 8.06 -17.06
N SER A 138 -7.19 6.76 -16.93
CA SER A 138 -8.23 6.03 -17.68
C SER A 138 -8.88 4.98 -16.78
N GLU A 139 -10.15 4.69 -17.04
CA GLU A 139 -10.91 3.65 -16.34
C GLU A 139 -10.26 2.26 -16.51
N GLU A 140 -9.64 2.01 -17.66
CA GLU A 140 -8.89 0.78 -17.92
C GLU A 140 -7.65 0.64 -17.01
N LYS A 141 -6.90 1.73 -16.79
CA LYS A 141 -5.73 1.72 -15.89
C LYS A 141 -6.13 1.56 -14.43
N GLU A 142 -7.26 2.14 -14.03
CA GLU A 142 -7.82 1.93 -12.69
C GLU A 142 -8.09 0.44 -12.46
N HIS A 143 -8.82 -0.18 -13.37
CA HIS A 143 -9.13 -1.60 -13.28
C HIS A 143 -7.86 -2.48 -13.28
N GLU A 144 -6.88 -2.16 -14.12
CA GLU A 144 -5.60 -2.88 -14.17
C GLU A 144 -4.84 -2.82 -12.83
N VAL A 145 -4.76 -1.64 -12.20
CA VAL A 145 -4.08 -1.45 -10.91
C VAL A 145 -4.79 -2.22 -9.79
N GLU A 146 -6.13 -2.24 -9.78
CA GLU A 146 -6.89 -3.01 -8.80
C GLU A 146 -6.72 -4.52 -9.00
N GLU A 147 -6.82 -5.02 -10.24
CA GLU A 147 -6.59 -6.42 -10.55
C GLU A 147 -5.18 -6.88 -10.16
N ASP A 148 -4.16 -6.09 -10.48
CA ASP A 148 -2.78 -6.41 -10.17
C ASP A 148 -2.54 -6.45 -8.66
N TYR A 149 -3.18 -5.57 -7.89
CA TYR A 149 -3.14 -5.64 -6.43
C TYR A 149 -3.81 -6.92 -5.90
N ILE A 150 -4.96 -7.32 -6.44
CA ILE A 150 -5.63 -8.56 -6.05
C ILE A 150 -4.73 -9.77 -6.38
N LYS A 151 -4.08 -9.77 -7.54
CA LYS A 151 -3.12 -10.81 -7.94
C LYS A 151 -1.91 -10.81 -6.99
N ALA A 152 -1.39 -9.65 -6.60
CA ALA A 152 -0.31 -9.55 -5.61
C ALA A 152 -0.70 -10.13 -4.25
N GLY A 153 -1.93 -9.87 -3.80
CA GLY A 153 -2.48 -10.50 -2.59
C GLY A 153 -2.57 -12.02 -2.70
N ARG A 154 -2.97 -12.56 -3.85
CA ARG A 154 -2.98 -14.01 -4.10
C ARG A 154 -1.59 -14.60 -4.14
N LEU A 155 -0.65 -13.99 -4.85
CA LEU A 155 0.75 -14.42 -4.91
C LEU A 155 1.38 -14.42 -3.52
N PHE A 156 1.08 -13.43 -2.69
CA PHE A 156 1.51 -13.38 -1.30
C PHE A 156 1.08 -14.65 -0.53
N LEU A 157 -0.18 -15.07 -0.66
CA LEU A 157 -0.69 -16.27 0.00
C LEU A 157 0.03 -17.54 -0.45
N GLU A 158 0.39 -17.63 -1.74
CA GLU A 158 1.16 -18.77 -2.28
C GLU A 158 2.59 -18.82 -1.71
N ILE A 159 3.26 -17.66 -1.59
CA ILE A 159 4.64 -17.61 -1.11
C ILE A 159 4.76 -17.62 0.42
N MET A 160 3.67 -17.36 1.16
CA MET A 160 3.69 -17.34 2.62
C MET A 160 4.24 -18.63 3.24
N GLY A 161 4.04 -19.78 2.61
CA GLY A 161 4.59 -21.04 3.08
C GLY A 161 6.12 -21.09 3.08
N TYR A 162 6.78 -20.26 2.27
CA TYR A 162 8.23 -20.26 2.06
C TYR A 162 8.94 -19.12 2.79
N CYS A 163 8.27 -17.98 2.96
CA CYS A 163 8.87 -16.79 3.59
C CYS A 163 8.93 -16.83 5.13
N TRP A 164 8.42 -17.89 5.77
CA TRP A 164 8.29 -17.96 7.24
C TRP A 164 8.66 -19.33 7.84
N LEU A 165 9.40 -20.16 7.09
CA LEU A 165 10.01 -21.42 7.54
C LEU A 165 11.51 -21.24 7.81
#